data_AF-Q0UFF1-F1
#
_entry.id   AF-Q0UFF1-F1
#
_cell.length_a   1.000
_cell.length_b   1.000
_cell.length_c   1.000
_cell.angle_alpha   90.00
_cell.angle_beta   90.00
_cell.angle_gamma   90.00
#
_symmetry.space_group_name_H-M   'P 1'
#
loop_
_entity.id
_entity.type
_entity.pdbx_description
1 polymer ?
#
loop_
_entity_poly.entity_id
_entity_poly.type
_entity_poly.pdbx_seq_one_letter_code
_entity_poly.pdbx_strand_id
1 'polypeptide(L)'
;MAIQKKKRQRMTPNIARKRQQLARPSHFLSLPAELRNKIYEFALSATSDLLVKMVRGTSRRSKKPRLTDYDTPEQEFNQIKFVNRQLYAETAGMEVSFNRIRCGIQVGVKSYRPIHRFRQFVKECAPGKWKWLRHIVLGPPFSPKDEDVFGWMYNNRHHVIALINLCIANPHLTLHLHIPGWPDYMSGPHNAYRLVFMGAVFERLFRDRDLTDMIPESKDRTLDEIDSSYIYPLLKGDVEQVKTLGPLAPNLRFHPIAFVIDEEQFRQEAFASWQHYAIDPQVLPHDAIDNWVRYVRKWFLEGI
;
A
#
# COMPACT_ATOMS: atom_id res chain seq x y z
N MET A 1 -26.30 -33.03 -46.41
CA MET A 1 -25.04 -33.64 -45.92
C MET A 1 -23.89 -33.13 -46.78
N ALA A 2 -23.06 -32.20 -46.28
CA ALA A 2 -21.94 -31.65 -47.04
C ALA A 2 -20.60 -31.98 -46.34
N ILE A 3 -19.78 -32.81 -46.99
CA ILE A 3 -18.49 -33.28 -46.52
C ILE A 3 -17.44 -32.21 -46.84
N GLN A 4 -16.98 -31.45 -45.84
CA GLN A 4 -15.84 -30.54 -46.00
C GLN A 4 -14.53 -31.34 -46.06
N LYS A 5 -13.96 -31.43 -47.27
CA LYS A 5 -12.63 -32.00 -47.53
C LYS A 5 -11.54 -31.12 -46.91
N LYS A 6 -10.91 -31.63 -45.84
CA LYS A 6 -9.72 -31.05 -45.19
C LYS A 6 -8.52 -31.10 -46.16
N LYS A 7 -8.19 -29.96 -46.79
CA LYS A 7 -7.04 -29.79 -47.67
C LYS A 7 -5.76 -29.77 -46.81
N ARG A 8 -5.09 -30.93 -46.64
CA ARG A 8 -3.76 -31.03 -46.05
C ARG A 8 -2.75 -30.34 -46.98
N GLN A 9 -2.41 -29.08 -46.71
CA GLN A 9 -1.27 -28.42 -47.33
C GLN A 9 0.00 -29.20 -46.95
N ARG A 10 0.63 -29.83 -47.93
CA ARG A 10 1.94 -30.45 -47.80
C ARG A 10 2.95 -29.33 -47.49
N MET A 11 3.39 -29.24 -46.23
CA MET A 11 4.52 -28.42 -45.84
C MET A 11 5.73 -28.82 -46.67
N THR A 12 6.27 -27.87 -47.44
CA THR A 12 7.46 -28.08 -48.27
C THR A 12 8.68 -28.37 -47.37
N PRO A 13 9.50 -29.39 -47.69
CA PRO A 13 10.62 -29.85 -46.87
C PRO A 13 11.72 -28.78 -46.63
N ASN A 14 11.67 -27.66 -47.34
CA ASN A 14 12.61 -26.54 -47.19
C ASN A 14 12.42 -25.74 -45.88
N ILE A 15 11.23 -25.73 -45.27
CA ILE A 15 10.99 -25.06 -43.98
C ILE A 15 11.54 -25.89 -42.80
N ALA A 16 11.48 -27.22 -42.91
CA ALA A 16 12.03 -28.12 -41.89
C ALA A 16 13.57 -28.05 -41.82
N ARG A 17 14.22 -27.93 -42.99
CA ARG A 17 15.69 -27.86 -43.08
C ARG A 17 16.27 -26.53 -42.56
N LYS A 18 15.53 -25.40 -42.70
CA LYS A 18 15.89 -24.11 -42.08
C LYS A 18 15.74 -24.10 -40.54
N ARG A 19 14.82 -24.89 -39.98
CA ARG A 19 14.70 -25.04 -38.50
C ARG A 19 15.85 -25.84 -37.87
N GLN A 20 16.53 -26.68 -38.67
CA GLN A 20 17.68 -27.47 -38.25
C GLN A 20 19.03 -26.76 -38.44
N GLN A 21 19.07 -25.55 -39.01
CA GLN A 21 20.22 -24.66 -38.86
C GLN A 21 20.29 -24.16 -37.42
N LEU A 22 20.72 -25.09 -36.56
CA LEU A 22 21.28 -24.99 -35.23
C LEU A 22 20.89 -23.69 -34.51
N ALA A 23 19.75 -23.72 -33.83
CA ALA A 23 19.49 -22.81 -32.73
C ALA A 23 20.64 -22.99 -31.74
N ARG A 24 21.69 -22.16 -31.87
CA ARG A 24 22.80 -22.13 -30.92
C ARG A 24 22.16 -21.90 -29.55
N PRO A 25 22.42 -22.78 -28.57
CA PRO A 25 21.86 -22.58 -27.24
C PRO A 25 22.30 -21.21 -26.75
N SER A 26 21.34 -20.43 -26.24
CA SER A 26 21.65 -19.12 -25.67
C SER A 26 22.70 -19.29 -24.58
N HIS A 27 23.84 -18.58 -24.70
CA HIS A 27 24.89 -18.61 -23.68
C HIS A 27 24.35 -18.25 -22.30
N PHE A 28 23.35 -17.35 -22.24
CA PHE A 28 22.67 -17.03 -21.00
C PHE A 28 21.94 -18.23 -20.38
N LEU A 29 21.25 -19.04 -21.20
CA LEU A 29 20.56 -20.25 -20.73
C LEU A 29 21.52 -21.38 -20.35
N SER A 30 22.79 -21.30 -20.77
CA SER A 30 23.83 -22.23 -20.33
C SER A 30 24.44 -21.89 -18.96
N LEU A 31 24.14 -20.69 -18.42
CA LEU A 31 24.58 -20.32 -17.07
C LEU A 31 23.90 -21.21 -16.02
N PRO A 32 24.57 -21.54 -14.91
CA PRO A 32 23.93 -22.14 -13.73
C PRO A 32 22.73 -21.33 -13.23
N ALA A 33 21.74 -22.01 -12.66
CA ALA A 33 20.49 -21.39 -12.23
C ALA A 33 20.73 -20.27 -11.19
N GLU A 34 21.73 -20.43 -10.33
CA GLU A 34 22.13 -19.47 -9.31
C GLU A 34 22.60 -18.15 -9.93
N LEU A 35 23.39 -18.21 -11.00
CA LEU A 35 23.84 -17.02 -11.72
C LEU A 35 22.69 -16.35 -12.46
N ARG A 36 21.78 -17.13 -13.07
CA ARG A 36 20.58 -16.58 -13.72
C ARG A 36 19.69 -15.87 -12.70
N ASN A 37 19.48 -16.46 -11.52
CA ASN A 37 18.69 -15.85 -10.46
C ASN A 37 19.29 -14.52 -9.99
N LYS A 38 20.62 -14.42 -9.83
CA LYS A 38 21.28 -13.14 -9.51
C LYS A 38 21.08 -12.09 -10.60
N ILE A 39 21.11 -12.49 -11.88
CA ILE A 39 20.85 -11.59 -12.99
C ILE A 39 19.38 -11.16 -13.01
N TYR A 40 18.45 -12.07 -12.73
CA TYR A 40 17.03 -11.76 -12.63
C TYR A 40 16.76 -10.79 -11.47
N GLU A 41 17.33 -11.02 -10.30
CA GLU A 41 17.21 -10.11 -9.17
C GLU A 41 17.73 -8.71 -9.52
N PHE A 42 18.93 -8.62 -10.09
CA PHE A 42 19.48 -7.34 -10.54
C PHE A 42 18.59 -6.64 -11.59
N ALA A 43 18.16 -7.36 -12.63
CA ALA A 43 17.41 -6.79 -13.73
C ALA A 43 15.92 -6.56 -13.42
N LEU A 44 15.38 -7.20 -12.39
CA LEU A 44 14.00 -7.04 -11.92
C LEU A 44 13.93 -6.27 -10.60
N SER A 45 15.01 -5.61 -10.17
CA SER A 45 15.00 -4.63 -9.09
C SER A 45 14.88 -3.23 -9.67
N ALA A 46 13.87 -2.49 -9.25
CA ALA A 46 13.63 -1.12 -9.64
C ALA A 46 14.35 -0.17 -8.69
N THR A 47 14.74 1.00 -9.19
CA THR A 47 15.25 2.10 -8.36
C THR A 47 14.13 2.85 -7.65
N SER A 48 12.89 2.69 -8.10
CA SER A 48 11.68 3.30 -7.58
C SER A 48 10.61 2.24 -7.24
N ASP A 49 9.46 2.66 -6.69
CA ASP A 49 8.32 1.76 -6.46
C ASP A 49 7.74 1.25 -7.79
N LEU A 50 7.19 0.03 -7.83
CA LEU A 50 6.41 -0.42 -8.99
C LEU A 50 4.94 -0.08 -8.85
N LEU A 51 4.37 0.55 -9.87
CA LEU A 51 2.95 0.89 -9.94
C LEU A 51 2.11 -0.24 -10.53
N VAL A 52 1.00 -0.57 -9.85
CA VAL A 52 -0.01 -1.46 -10.40
C VAL A 52 -0.95 -0.70 -11.35
N LYS A 53 -0.89 -1.03 -12.64
CA LYS A 53 -1.82 -0.58 -13.67
C LYS A 53 -2.73 -1.71 -14.12
N MET A 54 -4.03 -1.46 -14.12
CA MET A 54 -5.00 -2.44 -14.65
C MET A 54 -5.23 -2.18 -16.13
N VAL A 55 -4.66 -3.03 -16.99
CA VAL A 55 -4.76 -2.88 -18.44
C VAL A 55 -5.88 -3.80 -18.95
N ARG A 56 -6.66 -3.33 -19.94
CA ARG A 56 -7.62 -4.18 -20.64
C ARG A 56 -6.86 -5.26 -21.41
N GLY A 57 -7.16 -6.52 -21.14
CA GLY A 57 -6.60 -7.65 -21.87
C GLY A 57 -7.20 -7.78 -23.28
N THR A 58 -6.88 -8.90 -23.93
CA THR A 58 -7.41 -9.24 -25.27
C THR A 58 -8.92 -9.49 -25.24
N SER A 59 -9.48 -9.88 -24.10
CA SER A 59 -10.92 -9.92 -23.88
C SER A 59 -11.38 -8.69 -23.12
N ARG A 60 -12.51 -8.09 -23.54
CA ARG A 60 -13.12 -6.93 -22.84
C ARG A 60 -13.40 -7.19 -21.35
N ARG A 61 -13.50 -8.47 -20.94
CA ARG A 61 -13.82 -8.89 -19.58
C ARG A 61 -12.58 -9.11 -18.70
N SER A 62 -11.40 -9.33 -19.26
CA SER A 62 -10.18 -9.54 -18.45
C SER A 62 -9.41 -8.24 -18.32
N LYS A 63 -9.24 -7.77 -17.09
CA LYS A 63 -8.23 -6.75 -16.78
C LYS A 63 -7.04 -7.49 -16.19
N LYS A 64 -5.87 -7.33 -16.78
CA LYS A 64 -4.64 -7.92 -16.24
C LYS A 64 -3.85 -6.84 -15.52
N PRO A 65 -3.30 -7.14 -14.34
CA PRO A 65 -2.37 -6.23 -13.71
C PRO A 65 -1.10 -6.17 -14.55
N ARG A 66 -0.57 -4.95 -14.69
CA ARG A 66 0.72 -4.66 -15.29
C ARG A 66 1.50 -3.83 -14.29
N LEU A 67 2.74 -4.24 -14.04
CA LEU A 67 3.66 -3.47 -13.21
C LEU A 67 4.47 -2.55 -14.11
N THR A 68 4.56 -1.29 -13.71
CA THR A 68 5.35 -0.27 -14.40
C THR A 68 6.22 0.43 -13.38
N ASP A 69 7.37 0.96 -13.80
CA ASP A 69 8.17 1.82 -12.94
C ASP A 69 7.36 3.08 -12.55
N TYR A 70 7.60 3.63 -11.35
CA TYR A 70 6.94 4.86 -10.92
C TYR A 70 7.35 6.05 -11.79
N ASP A 71 8.63 6.12 -12.16
CA ASP A 71 9.23 7.25 -12.88
C ASP A 71 8.97 7.16 -14.40
N THR A 72 8.82 5.93 -14.93
CA THR A 72 8.51 5.68 -16.35
C THR A 72 7.26 4.79 -16.50
N PRO A 73 6.07 5.31 -16.18
CA PRO A 73 4.88 4.49 -15.99
C PRO A 73 4.27 3.99 -17.32
N GLU A 74 4.75 4.41 -18.48
CA GLU A 74 4.27 3.98 -19.80
C GLU A 74 4.68 2.54 -20.13
N GLN A 75 5.87 2.14 -19.68
CA GLN A 75 6.48 0.86 -20.03
C GLN A 75 6.24 -0.19 -18.95
N GLU A 76 5.99 -1.43 -19.39
CA GLU A 76 5.96 -2.56 -18.46
C GLU A 76 7.34 -2.79 -17.84
N PHE A 77 7.42 -3.07 -16.56
CA PHE A 77 8.72 -3.16 -15.89
C PHE A 77 9.54 -4.38 -16.32
N ASN A 78 8.95 -5.59 -16.28
CA ASN A 78 9.65 -6.81 -16.67
C ASN A 78 9.84 -6.86 -18.20
N GLN A 79 11.01 -6.41 -18.67
CA GLN A 79 11.41 -6.47 -20.08
C GLN A 79 11.99 -7.84 -20.49
N ILE A 80 12.51 -8.61 -19.53
CA ILE A 80 13.14 -9.93 -19.76
C ILE A 80 12.18 -10.90 -20.44
N LYS A 81 10.89 -10.81 -20.12
CA LYS A 81 9.86 -11.66 -20.72
C LYS A 81 9.72 -11.56 -22.24
N PHE A 82 10.20 -10.46 -22.84
CA PHE A 82 10.12 -10.25 -24.29
C PHE A 82 11.32 -10.86 -25.03
N VAL A 83 12.37 -11.30 -24.32
CA VAL A 83 13.57 -11.89 -24.92
C VAL A 83 13.27 -13.28 -25.48
N ASN A 84 12.73 -14.19 -24.66
CA ASN A 84 12.25 -15.50 -25.11
C ASN A 84 11.24 -16.12 -24.12
N ARG A 85 10.55 -17.18 -24.56
CA ARG A 85 9.49 -17.84 -23.78
C ARG A 85 9.97 -18.56 -22.52
N GLN A 86 11.20 -19.09 -22.52
CA GLN A 86 11.76 -19.75 -21.35
C GLN A 86 12.03 -18.72 -20.25
N LEU A 87 12.68 -17.61 -20.59
CA LEU A 87 12.93 -16.51 -19.65
C LEU A 87 11.64 -15.92 -19.11
N TYR A 88 10.60 -15.79 -19.94
CA TYR A 88 9.29 -15.40 -19.45
C TYR A 88 8.74 -16.40 -18.41
N ALA A 89 8.80 -17.70 -18.69
CA ALA A 89 8.33 -18.71 -17.75
C ALA A 89 9.10 -18.68 -16.42
N GLU A 90 10.42 -18.42 -16.47
CA GLU A 90 11.28 -18.30 -15.29
C GLU A 90 10.99 -17.01 -14.51
N THR A 91 10.75 -15.88 -15.18
CA THR A 91 10.72 -14.54 -14.56
C THR A 91 9.33 -13.94 -14.32
N ALA A 92 8.26 -14.51 -14.88
CA ALA A 92 6.93 -13.89 -14.83
C ALA A 92 6.50 -13.58 -13.38
N GLY A 93 6.33 -12.31 -13.05
CA GLY A 93 5.88 -11.85 -11.73
C GLY A 93 6.97 -11.89 -10.65
N MET A 94 8.20 -12.29 -10.96
CA MET A 94 9.31 -12.26 -9.98
C MET A 94 9.64 -10.84 -9.53
N GLU A 95 9.34 -9.84 -10.36
CA GLU A 95 9.48 -8.43 -10.00
C GLU A 95 8.71 -8.06 -8.72
N VAL A 96 7.65 -8.80 -8.36
CA VAL A 96 6.92 -8.58 -7.12
C VAL A 96 7.76 -8.92 -5.88
N SER A 97 8.69 -9.87 -6.00
CA SER A 97 9.50 -10.35 -4.88
C SER A 97 10.67 -9.43 -4.50
N PHE A 98 11.09 -8.58 -5.44
CA PHE A 98 12.24 -7.70 -5.30
C PHE A 98 11.87 -6.24 -5.03
N ASN A 99 10.62 -5.86 -5.30
CA ASN A 99 10.21 -4.45 -5.30
C ASN A 99 9.08 -4.15 -4.33
N ARG A 100 9.04 -2.90 -3.91
CA ARG A 100 7.88 -2.30 -3.26
C ARG A 100 6.80 -2.03 -4.31
N ILE A 101 5.59 -2.50 -4.06
CA ILE A 101 4.47 -2.37 -4.99
C ILE A 101 3.49 -1.31 -4.49
N ARG A 102 3.23 -0.30 -5.32
CA ARG A 102 2.32 0.80 -5.03
C ARG A 102 1.03 0.67 -5.85
N CYS A 103 -0.09 0.72 -5.16
CA CYS A 103 -1.44 0.74 -5.74
C CYS A 103 -2.05 2.14 -5.64
N GLY A 104 -1.50 3.11 -6.37
CA GLY A 104 -1.97 4.51 -6.37
C GLY A 104 -2.89 4.88 -7.56
N ILE A 105 -3.25 6.16 -7.69
CA ILE A 105 -3.92 6.67 -8.90
C ILE A 105 -3.01 6.47 -10.12
N GLN A 106 -3.63 6.11 -11.24
CA GLN A 106 -3.01 6.30 -12.54
C GLN A 106 -3.39 7.69 -13.04
N VAL A 107 -2.40 8.52 -13.36
CA VAL A 107 -2.59 9.88 -13.89
C VAL A 107 -3.75 9.89 -14.91
N GLY A 108 -4.76 10.73 -14.67
CA GLY A 108 -5.95 10.86 -15.53
C GLY A 108 -7.16 9.99 -15.17
N VAL A 109 -7.12 9.16 -14.12
CA VAL A 109 -8.28 8.34 -13.68
C VAL A 109 -9.00 8.97 -12.48
N LYS A 110 -10.28 9.35 -12.67
CA LYS A 110 -11.12 9.98 -11.62
C LYS A 110 -11.53 9.05 -10.47
N SER A 111 -11.46 7.73 -10.64
CA SER A 111 -11.90 6.77 -9.61
C SER A 111 -10.76 6.36 -8.69
N TYR A 112 -10.85 6.82 -7.44
CA TYR A 112 -9.87 6.60 -6.39
C TYR A 112 -10.22 5.38 -5.52
N ARG A 113 -9.61 4.21 -5.76
CA ARG A 113 -9.78 3.03 -4.89
C ARG A 113 -8.50 2.16 -4.81
N PRO A 114 -7.43 2.61 -4.13
CA PRO A 114 -6.21 1.82 -3.90
C PRO A 114 -6.48 0.42 -3.37
N ILE A 115 -7.34 0.31 -2.35
CA ILE A 115 -7.66 -0.97 -1.71
C ILE A 115 -8.36 -1.91 -2.70
N HIS A 116 -9.32 -1.40 -3.47
CA HIS A 116 -9.98 -2.19 -4.50
C HIS A 116 -8.99 -2.68 -5.57
N ARG A 117 -8.08 -1.81 -6.02
CA ARG A 117 -7.07 -2.17 -7.01
C ARG A 117 -6.13 -3.24 -6.48
N PHE A 118 -5.67 -3.09 -5.24
CA PHE A 118 -4.83 -4.09 -4.60
C PHE A 118 -5.55 -5.43 -4.47
N ARG A 119 -6.81 -5.44 -4.03
CA ARG A 119 -7.62 -6.67 -3.99
C ARG A 119 -7.76 -7.31 -5.37
N GLN A 120 -7.96 -6.50 -6.41
CA GLN A 120 -8.00 -7.02 -7.78
C GLN A 120 -6.64 -7.59 -8.22
N PHE A 121 -5.54 -6.92 -7.89
CA PHE A 121 -4.19 -7.40 -8.17
C PHE A 121 -3.92 -8.74 -7.47
N VAL A 122 -4.21 -8.85 -6.18
CA VAL A 122 -4.02 -10.09 -5.40
C VAL A 122 -4.87 -11.24 -5.94
N LYS A 123 -6.10 -10.98 -6.41
CA LYS A 123 -6.94 -12.00 -7.05
C LYS A 123 -6.34 -12.57 -8.34
N GLU A 124 -5.55 -11.77 -9.06
CA GLU A 124 -4.89 -12.17 -10.30
C GLU A 124 -3.50 -12.79 -10.03
N CYS A 125 -2.98 -12.66 -8.81
CA CYS A 125 -1.76 -13.35 -8.39
C CYS A 125 -2.04 -14.84 -8.19
N ALA A 126 -1.20 -15.69 -8.77
CA ALA A 126 -1.23 -17.13 -8.48
C ALA A 126 -1.05 -17.37 -6.97
N PRO A 127 -1.80 -18.28 -6.33
CA PRO A 127 -1.74 -18.49 -4.88
C PRO A 127 -0.32 -18.73 -4.33
N GLY A 128 0.50 -19.50 -5.06
CA GLY A 128 1.89 -19.77 -4.67
C GLY A 128 2.84 -18.57 -4.73
N LYS A 129 2.41 -17.44 -5.32
CA LYS A 129 3.19 -16.20 -5.42
C LYS A 129 2.84 -15.16 -4.36
N TRP A 130 1.89 -15.45 -3.47
CA TRP A 130 1.54 -14.52 -2.38
C TRP A 130 2.72 -14.25 -1.44
N LYS A 131 3.58 -15.25 -1.24
CA LYS A 131 4.85 -15.11 -0.49
C LYS A 131 5.85 -14.12 -1.11
N TRP A 132 5.63 -13.70 -2.35
CA TRP A 132 6.45 -12.67 -3.00
C TRP A 132 6.02 -11.26 -2.64
N LEU A 133 4.77 -11.07 -2.20
CA LEU A 133 4.28 -9.75 -1.78
C LEU A 133 4.88 -9.41 -0.41
N ARG A 134 5.94 -8.60 -0.40
CA ARG A 134 6.63 -8.19 0.84
C ARG A 134 6.27 -6.79 1.29
N HIS A 135 6.25 -5.82 0.37
CA HIS A 135 6.01 -4.42 0.70
C HIS A 135 4.97 -3.83 -0.25
N ILE A 136 3.79 -3.53 0.30
CA ILE A 136 2.66 -2.95 -0.44
C ILE A 136 2.39 -1.54 0.08
N VAL A 137 2.17 -0.59 -0.82
CA VAL A 137 1.74 0.78 -0.50
C VAL A 137 0.39 1.05 -1.13
N LEU A 138 -0.61 1.28 -0.28
CA LEU A 138 -1.95 1.72 -0.65
C LEU A 138 -2.05 3.19 -0.28
N GLY A 139 -1.92 4.08 -1.24
CA GLY A 139 -1.79 5.49 -0.92
C GLY A 139 -1.82 6.41 -2.15
N PRO A 140 -1.57 7.71 -1.95
CA PRO A 140 -1.93 8.81 -2.86
C PRO A 140 -1.55 8.64 -4.34
N PRO A 141 -2.08 9.49 -5.24
CA PRO A 141 -2.67 10.81 -4.94
C PRO A 141 -4.14 10.73 -4.54
N PHE A 142 -4.46 10.90 -3.26
CA PHE A 142 -5.82 11.24 -2.85
C PHE A 142 -6.10 12.68 -3.30
N SER A 143 -7.32 13.01 -3.72
CA SER A 143 -7.74 14.42 -3.74
C SER A 143 -7.88 14.82 -2.27
N PRO A 144 -7.05 15.72 -1.72
CA PRO A 144 -7.05 16.03 -0.29
C PRO A 144 -8.36 16.69 0.20
N LYS A 145 -9.24 17.10 -0.72
CA LYS A 145 -10.25 18.13 -0.46
C LYS A 145 -11.61 17.65 0.00
N ASP A 146 -11.92 16.36 -0.12
CA ASP A 146 -13.34 15.94 -0.07
C ASP A 146 -13.69 14.97 1.07
N GLU A 147 -12.72 14.50 1.87
CA GLU A 147 -13.02 13.53 2.93
C GLU A 147 -12.04 13.64 4.10
N ASP A 148 -12.56 13.89 5.31
CA ASP A 148 -11.79 13.82 6.55
C ASP A 148 -11.46 12.35 6.93
N VAL A 149 -10.53 12.15 7.87
CA VAL A 149 -10.10 10.80 8.29
C VAL A 149 -11.27 9.92 8.74
N PHE A 150 -12.24 10.49 9.46
CA PHE A 150 -13.37 9.73 9.98
C PHE A 150 -14.32 9.33 8.87
N GLY A 151 -14.67 10.27 8.00
CA GLY A 151 -15.48 9.99 6.80
C GLY A 151 -14.85 8.88 5.96
N TRP A 152 -13.54 8.96 5.73
CA TRP A 152 -12.82 7.96 4.95
C TRP A 152 -12.84 6.59 5.60
N MET A 153 -12.51 6.52 6.89
CA MET A 153 -12.48 5.25 7.61
C MET A 153 -13.87 4.63 7.67
N TYR A 154 -14.88 5.45 7.96
CA TYR A 154 -16.28 5.03 7.96
C TYR A 154 -16.67 4.40 6.62
N ASN A 155 -16.34 5.04 5.51
CA ASN A 155 -16.66 4.56 4.16
C ASN A 155 -15.82 3.34 3.73
N ASN A 156 -14.65 3.12 4.35
CA ASN A 156 -13.71 2.05 4.00
C ASN A 156 -13.56 0.94 5.07
N ARG A 157 -14.31 0.96 6.17
CA ARG A 157 -14.16 0.02 7.30
C ARG A 157 -14.15 -1.45 6.90
N HIS A 158 -15.06 -1.90 6.04
CA HIS A 158 -15.10 -3.30 5.57
C HIS A 158 -13.87 -3.66 4.72
N HIS A 159 -13.27 -2.68 4.04
CA HIS A 159 -12.03 -2.88 3.31
C HIS A 159 -10.83 -2.95 4.26
N VAL A 160 -10.80 -2.12 5.30
CA VAL A 160 -9.76 -2.17 6.35
C VAL A 160 -9.80 -3.50 7.10
N ILE A 161 -10.98 -3.99 7.49
CA ILE A 161 -11.14 -5.33 8.11
C ILE A 161 -10.64 -6.43 7.17
N ALA A 162 -10.91 -6.35 5.88
CA ALA A 162 -10.38 -7.30 4.91
C ALA A 162 -8.84 -7.24 4.79
N LEU A 163 -8.24 -6.05 4.94
CA LEU A 163 -6.78 -5.89 4.97
C LEU A 163 -6.17 -6.44 6.26
N ILE A 164 -6.82 -6.25 7.42
CA ILE A 164 -6.40 -6.84 8.70
C ILE A 164 -6.34 -8.36 8.56
N ASN A 165 -7.42 -9.00 8.10
CA ASN A 165 -7.47 -10.44 7.89
C ASN A 165 -6.40 -10.94 6.90
N LEU A 166 -6.16 -10.17 5.83
CA LEU A 166 -5.10 -10.49 4.88
C LEU A 166 -3.71 -10.47 5.55
N CYS A 167 -3.44 -9.48 6.38
CA CYS A 167 -2.17 -9.30 7.07
C CYS A 167 -1.95 -10.38 8.14
N ILE A 168 -3.00 -10.77 8.87
CA ILE A 168 -2.98 -11.93 9.81
C ILE A 168 -2.61 -13.21 9.05
N ALA A 169 -3.25 -13.45 7.90
CA ALA A 169 -2.99 -14.64 7.09
C ALA A 169 -1.61 -14.63 6.39
N ASN A 170 -0.94 -13.48 6.33
CA ASN A 170 0.34 -13.30 5.62
C ASN A 170 1.32 -12.45 6.44
N PRO A 171 1.91 -12.98 7.53
CA PRO A 171 2.78 -12.20 8.41
C PRO A 171 4.04 -11.62 7.73
N HIS A 172 4.46 -12.18 6.59
CA HIS A 172 5.60 -11.68 5.79
C HIS A 172 5.27 -10.42 4.97
N LEU A 173 4.00 -10.12 4.76
CA LEU A 173 3.54 -8.97 3.99
C LEU A 173 3.50 -7.75 4.89
N THR A 174 4.20 -6.67 4.56
CA THR A 174 4.01 -5.35 5.15
C THR A 174 3.16 -4.49 4.24
N LEU A 175 2.04 -3.98 4.75
CA LEU A 175 1.10 -3.15 4.01
C LEU A 175 1.04 -1.75 4.62
N HIS A 176 1.48 -0.75 3.86
CA HIS A 176 1.41 0.66 4.22
C HIS A 176 0.13 1.27 3.63
N LEU A 177 -0.84 1.59 4.47
CA LEU A 177 -2.08 2.26 4.10
C LEU A 177 -1.98 3.74 4.46
N HIS A 178 -1.80 4.58 3.45
CA HIS A 178 -1.92 6.02 3.62
C HIS A 178 -3.40 6.37 3.66
N ILE A 179 -3.83 7.13 4.66
CA ILE A 179 -5.22 7.54 4.85
C ILE A 179 -5.38 9.02 4.43
N PRO A 180 -6.45 9.45 3.77
CA PRO A 180 -6.68 10.87 3.46
C PRO A 180 -7.34 11.62 4.60
N GLY A 181 -7.42 12.94 4.43
CA GLY A 181 -8.18 13.78 5.35
C GLY A 181 -7.48 14.04 6.67
N TRP A 182 -6.23 13.60 6.84
CA TRP A 182 -5.39 14.11 7.93
C TRP A 182 -5.35 15.63 7.80
N PRO A 183 -5.52 16.36 8.91
CA PRO A 183 -5.36 17.80 8.86
C PRO A 183 -4.01 18.11 8.21
N ASP A 184 -4.03 18.89 7.13
CA ASP A 184 -2.80 19.52 6.68
C ASP A 184 -2.40 20.44 7.83
N TYR A 185 -1.39 20.06 8.59
CA TYR A 185 -1.10 20.79 9.82
C TYR A 185 -0.80 22.26 9.52
N MET A 186 -0.24 22.51 8.33
CA MET A 186 0.02 23.85 7.81
C MET A 186 -1.22 24.68 7.48
N SER A 187 -2.42 24.11 7.44
CA SER A 187 -3.62 24.81 6.95
C SER A 187 -4.50 25.43 8.04
N GLY A 188 -4.12 25.39 9.32
CA GLY A 188 -4.95 25.96 10.37
C GLY A 188 -4.42 25.79 11.79
N PRO A 189 -4.93 26.61 12.73
CA PRO A 189 -4.60 26.46 14.14
C PRO A 189 -5.09 25.10 14.65
N HIS A 190 -4.37 24.52 15.61
CA HIS A 190 -4.76 23.31 16.34
C HIS A 190 -4.62 21.96 15.62
N ASN A 191 -3.99 21.94 14.44
CA ASN A 191 -3.85 20.71 13.69
C ASN A 191 -2.84 19.73 14.29
N ALA A 192 -1.79 20.20 14.96
CA ALA A 192 -0.86 19.35 15.70
C ALA A 192 -1.57 18.47 16.74
N TYR A 193 -2.47 19.07 17.55
CA TYR A 193 -3.30 18.30 18.49
C TYR A 193 -4.19 17.30 17.77
N ARG A 194 -4.88 17.70 16.70
CA ARG A 194 -5.74 16.77 15.93
C ARG A 194 -4.94 15.59 15.39
N LEU A 195 -3.74 15.82 14.88
CA LEU A 195 -2.87 14.77 14.38
C LEU A 195 -2.49 13.81 15.51
N VAL A 196 -1.98 14.30 16.64
CA VAL A 196 -1.59 13.46 17.80
C VAL A 196 -2.79 12.71 18.38
N PHE A 197 -3.92 13.40 18.59
CA PHE A 197 -5.17 12.80 19.07
C PHE A 197 -5.61 11.64 18.17
N MET A 198 -5.60 11.85 16.86
CA MET A 198 -5.99 10.80 15.92
C MET A 198 -4.99 9.64 15.90
N GLY A 199 -3.69 9.92 16.04
CA GLY A 199 -2.70 8.87 16.21
C GLY A 199 -2.98 8.01 17.44
N ALA A 200 -3.26 8.63 18.59
CA ALA A 200 -3.64 7.93 19.80
C ALA A 200 -4.91 7.09 19.65
N VAL A 201 -5.94 7.62 18.95
CA VAL A 201 -7.14 6.85 18.61
C VAL A 201 -6.81 5.61 17.78
N PHE A 202 -5.92 5.72 16.79
CA PHE A 202 -5.50 4.60 15.96
C PHE A 202 -4.63 3.58 16.71
N GLU A 203 -3.72 4.03 17.57
CA GLU A 203 -2.91 3.14 18.43
C GLU A 203 -3.81 2.36 19.38
N ARG A 204 -4.81 3.00 20.01
CA ARG A 204 -5.79 2.31 20.84
C ARG A 204 -6.60 1.30 20.03
N LEU A 205 -7.11 1.71 18.87
CA LEU A 205 -8.01 0.90 18.06
C LEU A 205 -7.32 -0.29 17.37
N PHE A 206 -6.10 -0.12 16.86
CA PHE A 206 -5.42 -1.12 16.04
C PHE A 206 -4.21 -1.77 16.72
N ARG A 207 -3.74 -1.25 17.86
CA ARG A 207 -2.57 -1.77 18.59
C ARG A 207 -2.83 -2.07 20.06
N ASP A 208 -4.03 -1.76 20.55
CA ASP A 208 -4.38 -1.89 21.97
C ASP A 208 -3.38 -1.14 22.87
N ARG A 209 -2.94 0.04 22.41
CA ARG A 209 -2.05 0.92 23.18
C ARG A 209 -2.79 2.16 23.63
N ASP A 210 -2.72 2.41 24.93
CA ASP A 210 -3.22 3.65 25.50
C ASP A 210 -2.14 4.73 25.41
N LEU A 211 -2.45 5.83 24.72
CA LEU A 211 -1.61 7.02 24.60
C LEU A 211 -2.37 8.26 25.09
N THR A 212 -3.37 8.08 25.97
CA THR A 212 -4.15 9.21 26.48
C THR A 212 -3.35 10.16 27.36
N ASP A 213 -2.26 9.68 27.98
CA ASP A 213 -1.28 10.50 28.70
C ASP A 213 -0.56 11.52 27.80
N MET A 214 -0.47 11.25 26.50
CA MET A 214 0.07 12.20 25.52
C MET A 214 -0.93 13.30 25.16
N ILE A 215 -2.22 13.12 25.43
CA ILE A 215 -3.26 14.08 25.04
C ILE A 215 -3.48 14.99 26.24
N PRO A 216 -3.38 16.33 26.13
CA PRO A 216 -3.70 17.22 27.24
C PRO A 216 -5.08 16.86 27.74
N GLU A 217 -5.22 16.69 29.06
CA GLU A 217 -6.53 16.56 29.67
C GLU A 217 -7.38 17.72 29.14
N SER A 218 -8.43 17.38 28.42
CA SER A 218 -9.42 18.36 28.01
C SER A 218 -10.56 18.22 29.00
N LYS A 219 -11.22 19.33 29.35
CA LYS A 219 -12.33 19.36 30.32
C LYS A 219 -13.51 18.43 29.98
N ASP A 220 -13.49 17.83 28.79
CA ASP A 220 -14.61 17.16 28.12
C ASP A 220 -14.23 15.78 27.54
N ARG A 221 -13.10 15.16 27.95
CA ARG A 221 -12.64 13.89 27.33
C ARG A 221 -12.06 12.87 28.31
N THR A 222 -12.92 11.96 28.74
CA THR A 222 -12.60 10.66 29.33
C THR A 222 -12.26 9.62 28.24
N LEU A 223 -11.60 8.53 28.63
CA LEU A 223 -11.39 7.36 27.75
C LEU A 223 -12.71 6.84 27.14
N ASP A 224 -13.76 6.84 27.94
CA ASP A 224 -15.10 6.41 27.52
C ASP A 224 -15.69 7.35 26.45
N GLU A 225 -15.38 8.65 26.52
CA GLU A 225 -15.75 9.62 25.47
C GLU A 225 -14.96 9.41 24.19
N ILE A 226 -13.68 9.00 24.26
CA ILE A 226 -12.92 8.63 23.06
C ILE A 226 -13.57 7.42 22.38
N ASP A 227 -13.87 6.38 23.15
CA ASP A 227 -14.49 5.15 22.65
C ASP A 227 -15.89 5.43 22.08
N SER A 228 -16.75 6.15 22.79
CA SER A 228 -18.14 6.41 22.40
C SER A 228 -18.31 7.50 21.32
N SER A 229 -17.50 8.56 21.34
CA SER A 229 -17.67 9.72 20.45
C SER A 229 -16.83 9.66 19.18
N TYR A 230 -15.75 8.87 19.17
CA TYR A 230 -14.83 8.81 18.02
C TYR A 230 -14.70 7.41 17.45
N ILE A 231 -14.40 6.41 18.28
CA ILE A 231 -14.18 5.03 17.79
C ILE A 231 -15.51 4.39 17.33
N TYR A 232 -16.58 4.51 18.13
CA TYR A 232 -17.86 3.91 17.76
C TYR A 232 -18.47 4.49 16.49
N PRO A 233 -18.47 5.82 16.25
CA PRO A 233 -18.93 6.36 14.98
C PRO A 233 -18.06 5.96 13.78
N LEU A 234 -16.74 5.80 13.99
CA LEU A 234 -15.77 5.43 12.95
C LEU A 234 -16.09 4.05 12.34
N LEU A 235 -16.45 3.09 13.17
CA LEU A 235 -16.59 1.68 12.76
C LEU A 235 -18.01 1.10 12.93
N LYS A 236 -18.93 1.83 13.57
CA LYS A 236 -20.27 1.35 13.94
C LYS A 236 -20.19 0.00 14.66
N GLY A 237 -20.95 -1.00 14.20
CA GLY A 237 -20.97 -2.34 14.78
C GLY A 237 -19.67 -3.14 14.59
N ASP A 238 -18.69 -2.61 13.85
CA ASP A 238 -17.43 -3.32 13.57
C ASP A 238 -16.30 -3.00 14.59
N VAL A 239 -16.54 -2.14 15.60
CA VAL A 239 -15.50 -1.73 16.58
C VAL A 239 -14.86 -2.93 17.27
N GLU A 240 -15.67 -3.80 17.87
CA GLU A 240 -15.17 -4.95 18.63
C GLU A 240 -14.35 -5.90 17.75
N GLN A 241 -14.78 -6.07 16.49
CA GLN A 241 -14.02 -6.87 15.52
C GLN A 241 -12.66 -6.23 15.23
N VAL A 242 -12.59 -4.91 15.05
CA VAL A 242 -11.32 -4.22 14.78
C VAL A 242 -10.43 -4.21 16.02
N LYS A 243 -10.96 -3.96 17.23
CA LYS A 243 -10.20 -4.04 18.48
C LYS A 243 -9.62 -5.44 18.70
N THR A 244 -10.39 -6.48 18.37
CA THR A 244 -9.95 -7.87 18.49
C THR A 244 -8.89 -8.25 17.45
N LEU A 245 -9.07 -7.85 16.18
CA LEU A 245 -8.21 -8.31 15.07
C LEU A 245 -7.02 -7.38 14.79
N GLY A 246 -7.15 -6.08 15.08
CA GLY A 246 -6.15 -5.05 14.77
C GLY A 246 -4.77 -5.36 15.35
N PRO A 247 -4.65 -5.66 16.66
CA PRO A 247 -3.37 -5.99 17.29
C PRO A 247 -2.70 -7.24 16.70
N LEU A 248 -3.47 -8.15 16.10
CA LEU A 248 -2.97 -9.36 15.43
C LEU A 248 -2.37 -9.07 14.04
N ALA A 249 -2.56 -7.86 13.50
CA ALA A 249 -2.05 -7.41 12.21
C ALA A 249 -1.03 -6.26 12.35
N PRO A 250 0.09 -6.43 13.06
CA PRO A 250 1.09 -5.37 13.22
C PRO A 250 1.70 -4.95 11.88
N ASN A 251 1.69 -5.82 10.88
CA ASN A 251 2.20 -5.57 9.55
C ASN A 251 1.28 -4.71 8.64
N LEU A 252 0.07 -4.35 9.10
CA LEU A 252 -0.78 -3.34 8.47
C LEU A 252 -0.50 -1.95 9.07
N ARG A 253 0.31 -1.14 8.40
CA ARG A 253 0.75 0.18 8.87
C ARG A 253 -0.12 1.31 8.37
N PHE A 254 -0.58 2.18 9.26
CA PHE A 254 -1.36 3.37 8.88
C PHE A 254 -0.47 4.60 8.82
N HIS A 255 -0.47 5.30 7.68
CA HIS A 255 0.35 6.50 7.47
C HIS A 255 -0.49 7.75 7.17
N PRO A 256 -0.04 8.91 7.64
CA PRO A 256 -0.47 10.19 7.11
C PRO A 256 -0.02 10.37 5.66
N ILE A 257 -0.70 11.24 4.90
CA ILE A 257 -0.31 11.59 3.52
C ILE A 257 0.82 12.64 3.49
N ALA A 258 1.00 13.41 4.56
CA ALA A 258 1.94 14.50 4.57
C ALA A 258 3.39 14.01 4.32
N PHE A 259 4.07 14.69 3.40
CA PHE A 259 5.33 14.20 2.82
C PHE A 259 6.56 14.58 3.66
N VAL A 260 6.47 15.63 4.46
CA VAL A 260 7.54 16.09 5.36
C VAL A 260 6.88 16.76 6.57
N ILE A 261 7.39 16.48 7.77
CA ILE A 261 7.06 17.24 8.97
C ILE A 261 8.07 18.39 9.04
N ASP A 262 7.60 19.63 8.92
CA ASP A 262 8.36 20.78 9.41
C ASP A 262 8.25 20.75 10.93
N GLU A 263 9.32 20.30 11.58
CA GLU A 263 9.35 20.09 13.02
C GLU A 263 9.19 21.40 13.80
N GLU A 264 9.79 22.48 13.32
CA GLU A 264 9.73 23.78 14.01
C GLU A 264 8.31 24.32 13.96
N GLN A 265 7.69 24.28 12.77
CA GLN A 265 6.29 24.65 12.63
C GLN A 265 5.38 23.74 13.49
N PHE A 266 5.60 22.43 13.47
CA PHE A 266 4.82 21.49 14.27
C PHE A 266 4.94 21.79 15.77
N ARG A 267 6.13 22.14 16.27
CA ARG A 267 6.35 22.53 17.67
C ARG A 267 5.56 23.78 18.05
N GLN A 268 5.59 24.80 17.21
CA GLN A 268 4.84 26.04 17.44
C GLN A 268 3.33 25.78 17.48
N GLU A 269 2.82 24.99 16.54
CA GLU A 269 1.40 24.59 16.52
C GLU A 269 1.03 23.69 17.70
N ALA A 270 1.91 22.76 18.09
CA ALA A 270 1.70 21.88 19.23
C ALA A 270 1.59 22.69 20.53
N PHE A 271 2.47 23.67 20.73
CA PHE A 271 2.42 24.57 21.87
C PHE A 271 1.12 25.39 21.90
N ALA A 272 0.75 26.01 20.77
CA ALA A 272 -0.50 26.75 20.65
C ALA A 272 -1.74 25.86 20.87
N SER A 273 -1.70 24.61 20.42
CA SER A 273 -2.77 23.64 20.66
C SER A 273 -2.90 23.27 22.12
N TRP A 274 -1.77 23.07 22.81
CA TRP A 274 -1.75 22.76 24.23
C TRP A 274 -2.39 23.88 25.05
N GLN A 275 -1.99 25.13 24.79
CA GLN A 275 -2.55 26.30 25.47
C GLN A 275 -4.06 26.44 25.26
N HIS A 276 -4.58 25.96 24.13
CA HIS A 276 -6.00 26.03 23.81
C HIS A 276 -6.82 24.90 24.44
N TYR A 277 -6.32 23.66 24.47
CA TYR A 277 -7.11 22.49 24.90
C TYR A 277 -6.88 22.04 26.34
N ALA A 278 -5.73 22.35 26.95
CA ALA A 278 -5.43 21.90 28.30
C ALA A 278 -6.36 22.57 29.34
N ILE A 279 -6.82 21.79 30.33
CA ILE A 279 -7.59 22.31 31.48
C ILE A 279 -6.83 23.45 32.16
N ASP A 280 -5.53 23.24 32.36
CA ASP A 280 -4.58 24.21 32.89
C ASP A 280 -3.46 24.47 31.86
N PRO A 281 -3.55 25.57 31.08
CA PRO A 281 -2.53 25.95 30.09
C PRO A 281 -1.14 26.20 30.69
N GLN A 282 -1.02 26.40 32.01
CA GLN A 282 0.26 26.64 32.68
C GLN A 282 0.98 25.33 33.04
N VAL A 283 0.26 24.21 33.05
CA VAL A 283 0.83 22.88 33.30
C VAL A 283 1.05 22.18 31.97
N LEU A 284 2.13 22.58 31.28
CA LEU A 284 2.71 21.78 30.20
C LEU A 284 3.70 20.79 30.85
N PRO A 285 3.45 19.46 30.80
CA PRO A 285 4.40 18.49 31.30
C PRO A 285 5.76 18.71 30.65
N HIS A 286 6.82 18.54 31.43
CA HIS A 286 8.19 18.56 30.92
C HIS A 286 8.28 17.57 29.73
N ASP A 287 8.81 18.02 28.60
CA ASP A 287 8.95 17.26 27.35
C ASP A 287 7.64 16.86 26.61
N ALA A 288 6.46 17.39 26.95
CA ALA A 288 5.21 17.02 26.26
C ALA A 288 5.28 17.26 24.74
N ILE A 289 5.78 18.43 24.33
CA ILE A 289 5.95 18.78 22.91
C ILE A 289 7.01 17.90 22.23
N ASP A 290 8.11 17.58 22.93
CA ASP A 290 9.14 16.69 22.41
C ASP A 290 8.62 15.26 22.22
N ASN A 291 7.76 14.79 23.12
CA ASN A 291 7.09 13.51 23.01
C ASN A 291 6.15 13.49 21.80
N TRP A 292 5.40 14.56 21.54
CA TRP A 292 4.57 14.69 20.34
C TRP A 292 5.40 14.64 19.07
N VAL A 293 6.48 15.41 19.00
CA VAL A 293 7.40 15.42 17.85
C VAL A 293 7.98 14.04 17.60
N ARG A 294 8.47 13.36 18.65
CA ARG A 294 9.04 12.01 18.55
C ARG A 294 8.00 11.01 18.07
N TYR A 295 6.78 11.08 18.61
CA TYR A 295 5.67 10.22 18.23
C TYR A 295 5.27 10.42 16.76
N VAL A 296 5.00 11.66 16.34
CA VAL A 296 4.59 11.96 14.97
C VAL A 296 5.70 11.63 13.97
N ARG A 297 6.97 11.90 14.29
CA ARG A 297 8.11 11.49 13.45
C ARG A 297 8.14 9.97 13.26
N LYS A 298 8.03 9.21 14.36
CA LYS A 298 7.98 7.75 14.30
C LYS A 298 6.80 7.27 13.45
N TRP A 299 5.63 7.84 13.67
CA TRP A 299 4.43 7.48 12.91
C TRP A 299 4.59 7.74 11.41
N PHE A 300 5.16 8.88 10.99
CA PHE A 300 5.36 9.15 9.57
C PHE A 300 6.34 8.15 8.93
N LEU A 301 7.41 7.78 9.65
CA LEU A 301 8.44 6.86 9.17
C LEU A 301 7.96 5.41 9.14
N GLU A 302 7.37 4.93 10.23
CA GLU A 302 7.09 3.51 10.47
C GLU A 302 5.62 3.15 10.27
N GLY A 303 4.72 4.13 10.38
CA GLY A 303 3.29 3.93 10.50
C GLY A 303 2.88 3.50 11.91
N ILE A 304 1.59 3.63 12.23
CA ILE A 304 0.98 2.95 13.38
C ILE A 304 0.78 1.49 13.01
#